data_AF-A0A971WEP4-F1
#
_entry.id   AF-A0A971WEP4-F1
#
_cell.length_a   1.000
_cell.length_b   1.000
_cell.length_c   1.000
_cell.angle_alpha   90.00
_cell.angle_beta   90.00
_cell.angle_gamma   90.00
#
_symmetry.space_group_name_H-M   'P 1'
#
loop_
_entity.id
_entity.type
_entity.pdbx_description
1 polymer ?
#
loop_
_entity_poly.entity_id
_entity_poly.type
_entity_poly.pdbx_seq_one_letter_code
_entity_poly.pdbx_strand_id
1 'polypeptide(L)'
;MAQIKRLIPACVKKDTADIPDLDYVEGVRPAFELTAKLWSKGDGLYTTLREYFNNREDYKSKLEAFDRAVDLKPFAIRDKETAAGLFGKNMLISASRVENFYKCAFSYFCKYGLKAEPRRVAELDPMQKGTILHYVLQHLLEKYPGKQITTLTKEQRLAEIKAIMDAYAQEKMGGMQEKAKRFEYLYNRLAAILAEVVNRLVKELENSSFEPVNFELEIDIDGDIPLYEIMLENGGVLKIKGSVDRVDVMIKDGKSFVRVVDYKSSGKKFVLSETLEGLNMQMLIYLFAIWHNGEALYGDVVPAGVLYMPANAPAANLGRNASLEEIEAEKTKNSRMSGMLLNSMDVVIGMEKDGEGIFIPAKLKNDALEGSLITIDEMAKLKTRVDGMIGKMAQSLHRGEIPAYPAATDLRYPACVYCDYGAVCGRDSSTPLRLITKLSHEDALSIIDGEGGALDEVDR
;
A
#
# COMPACT_ATOMS: atom_id res chain seq x y z
N MET A 1 8.95 -2.62 -46.63
CA MET A 1 9.66 -3.66 -47.44
C MET A 1 9.29 -3.66 -48.92
N ALA A 2 8.01 -3.56 -49.31
CA ALA A 2 7.63 -3.47 -50.73
C ALA A 2 8.30 -2.29 -51.47
N GLN A 3 8.49 -1.15 -50.81
CA GLN A 3 9.22 0.00 -51.36
C GLN A 3 10.72 -0.27 -51.59
N ILE A 4 11.38 -1.02 -50.70
CA ILE A 4 12.82 -1.32 -50.80
C ILE A 4 13.09 -2.33 -51.94
N LYS A 5 12.26 -3.38 -52.08
CA LYS A 5 12.37 -4.32 -53.20
C LYS A 5 12.09 -3.69 -54.56
N ARG A 6 11.29 -2.62 -54.61
CA ARG A 6 11.02 -1.88 -55.84
C ARG A 6 12.24 -1.05 -56.31
N LEU A 7 13.04 -0.57 -55.36
CA LEU A 7 14.27 0.18 -55.62
C LEU A 7 15.49 -0.72 -55.84
N ILE A 8 15.54 -1.87 -55.17
CA ILE A 8 16.62 -2.86 -55.28
C ILE A 8 15.98 -4.25 -55.48
N PRO A 9 15.69 -4.64 -56.73
CA PRO A 9 14.98 -5.89 -57.04
C PRO A 9 15.70 -7.15 -56.57
N ALA A 10 17.04 -7.10 -56.52
CA ALA A 10 17.89 -8.19 -56.04
C ALA A 10 18.10 -8.21 -54.51
N CYS A 11 17.40 -7.36 -53.74
CA CYS A 11 17.55 -7.28 -52.30
C CYS A 11 17.09 -8.59 -51.63
N VAL A 12 18.07 -9.31 -51.07
CA VAL A 12 17.84 -10.53 -50.29
C VAL A 12 17.45 -10.15 -48.87
N LYS A 13 16.27 -10.60 -48.44
CA LYS A 13 15.86 -10.49 -47.04
C LYS A 13 16.51 -11.64 -46.27
N LYS A 14 17.34 -11.32 -45.30
CA LYS A 14 17.77 -12.25 -44.25
C LYS A 14 17.13 -11.86 -42.94
N ASP A 15 16.72 -12.85 -42.14
CA ASP A 15 16.38 -12.59 -40.75
C ASP A 15 17.68 -12.38 -39.96
N THR A 16 17.65 -11.52 -38.95
CA THR A 16 18.77 -11.37 -38.01
C THR A 16 19.12 -12.67 -37.29
N ALA A 17 18.15 -13.59 -37.16
CA ALA A 17 18.37 -14.93 -36.64
C ALA A 17 19.21 -15.84 -37.57
N ASP A 18 19.28 -15.53 -38.88
CA ASP A 18 19.98 -16.33 -39.89
C ASP A 18 21.42 -15.84 -40.15
N ILE A 19 21.83 -14.76 -39.48
CA ILE A 19 23.17 -14.18 -39.60
C ILE A 19 24.13 -14.94 -38.66
N PRO A 20 25.25 -15.49 -39.15
CA PRO A 20 26.26 -16.12 -38.31
C PRO A 20 26.72 -15.20 -37.17
N ASP A 21 26.89 -15.75 -35.96
CA ASP A 21 27.33 -14.97 -34.80
C ASP A 21 28.69 -14.26 -35.06
N LEU A 22 29.56 -14.83 -35.91
CA LEU A 22 30.84 -14.22 -36.30
C LEU A 22 30.70 -12.91 -37.10
N ASP A 23 29.62 -12.68 -37.83
CA ASP A 23 29.43 -11.43 -38.58
C ASP A 23 29.22 -10.24 -37.63
N TYR A 24 28.75 -10.50 -36.41
CA TYR A 24 28.57 -9.47 -35.37
C TYR A 24 29.89 -9.06 -34.71
N VAL A 25 31.01 -9.77 -34.94
CA VAL A 25 32.29 -9.41 -34.31
C VAL A 25 33.08 -8.35 -35.08
N GLU A 26 32.65 -7.99 -36.29
CA GLU A 26 33.30 -6.95 -37.12
C GLU A 26 33.19 -5.54 -36.52
N GLY A 27 32.15 -5.31 -35.71
CA GLY A 27 31.93 -4.04 -35.01
C GLY A 27 32.06 -4.21 -33.50
N VAL A 28 32.77 -3.28 -32.83
CA VAL A 28 33.00 -3.33 -31.37
C VAL A 28 31.70 -3.38 -30.56
N ARG A 29 30.72 -2.54 -30.91
CA ARG A 29 29.43 -2.50 -30.19
C ARG A 29 28.59 -3.76 -30.47
N PRO A 30 28.37 -4.18 -31.72
CA PRO A 30 27.71 -5.46 -32.02
C PRO A 30 28.40 -6.67 -31.37
N ALA A 31 29.73 -6.70 -31.31
CA ALA A 31 30.50 -7.75 -30.63
C ALA A 31 30.21 -7.78 -29.11
N PHE A 32 30.05 -6.62 -28.48
CA PHE A 32 29.68 -6.52 -27.07
C PHE A 32 28.24 -6.98 -26.82
N GLU A 33 27.31 -6.58 -27.69
CA GLU A 33 25.91 -7.04 -27.66
C GLU A 33 25.81 -8.56 -27.88
N LEU A 34 26.63 -9.12 -28.77
CA LEU A 34 26.77 -10.56 -28.97
C LEU A 34 27.32 -11.26 -27.71
N THR A 35 28.31 -10.67 -27.04
CA THR A 35 28.84 -11.18 -25.76
C THR A 35 27.71 -11.34 -24.75
N ALA A 36 26.81 -10.35 -24.66
CA ALA A 36 25.65 -10.42 -23.79
C ALA A 36 24.62 -11.47 -24.22
N LYS A 37 24.39 -11.62 -25.53
CA LYS A 37 23.48 -12.63 -26.11
C LYS A 37 23.95 -14.06 -25.84
N LEU A 38 25.26 -14.30 -25.87
CA LEU A 38 25.85 -15.64 -25.73
C LEU A 38 26.09 -16.06 -24.27
N TRP A 39 25.80 -15.20 -23.29
CA TRP A 39 26.14 -15.45 -21.89
C TRP A 39 25.63 -16.79 -21.35
N SER A 40 24.38 -17.14 -21.67
CA SER A 40 23.74 -18.35 -21.18
C SER A 40 24.24 -19.62 -21.87
N LYS A 41 24.89 -19.48 -23.04
CA LYS A 41 25.49 -20.61 -23.77
C LYS A 41 26.87 -20.97 -23.23
N GLY A 42 27.63 -19.97 -22.77
CA GLY A 42 28.97 -20.18 -22.18
C GLY A 42 29.98 -20.83 -23.12
N ASP A 43 29.82 -20.67 -24.44
CA ASP A 43 30.65 -21.34 -25.45
C ASP A 43 32.04 -20.68 -25.64
N GLY A 44 32.86 -21.27 -26.51
CA GLY A 44 34.21 -20.77 -26.78
C GLY A 44 34.23 -19.35 -27.36
N LEU A 45 33.20 -18.96 -28.13
CA LEU A 45 33.08 -17.62 -28.68
C LEU A 45 32.74 -16.60 -27.58
N TYR A 46 31.81 -16.92 -26.68
CA TYR A 46 31.52 -16.12 -25.51
C TYR A 46 32.77 -15.88 -24.65
N THR A 47 33.53 -16.95 -24.35
CA THR A 47 34.73 -16.86 -23.52
C THR A 47 35.78 -15.95 -24.15
N THR A 48 35.99 -16.08 -25.47
CA THR A 48 36.94 -15.25 -26.24
C THR A 48 36.53 -13.79 -26.25
N LEU A 49 35.26 -13.49 -26.52
CA LEU A 49 34.75 -12.11 -26.54
C LEU A 49 34.82 -11.47 -25.16
N ARG A 50 34.50 -12.24 -24.11
CA ARG A 50 34.60 -11.78 -22.73
C ARG A 50 36.04 -11.41 -22.36
N GLU A 51 37.02 -12.24 -22.71
CA GLU A 51 38.44 -11.93 -22.50
C GLU A 51 38.87 -10.68 -23.28
N TYR A 52 38.46 -10.57 -24.55
CA TYR A 52 38.70 -9.40 -25.38
C TYR A 52 38.20 -8.11 -24.72
N PHE A 53 36.95 -8.08 -24.24
CA PHE A 53 36.38 -6.89 -23.60
C PHE A 53 36.93 -6.63 -22.19
N ASN A 54 37.37 -7.66 -21.47
CA ASN A 54 38.00 -7.51 -20.16
C ASN A 54 39.35 -6.78 -20.25
N ASN A 55 40.08 -7.00 -21.33
CA ASN A 55 41.38 -6.38 -21.59
C ASN A 55 41.28 -5.01 -22.26
N ARG A 56 40.06 -4.47 -22.44
CA ARG A 56 39.81 -3.23 -23.17
C ARG A 56 39.29 -2.14 -22.22
N GLU A 57 40.08 -1.10 -21.98
CA GLU A 57 39.77 -0.07 -20.96
C GLU A 57 38.41 0.63 -21.15
N ASP A 58 38.03 0.96 -22.40
CA ASP A 58 36.77 1.64 -22.75
C ASP A 58 35.51 0.76 -22.60
N TYR A 59 35.69 -0.55 -22.39
CA TYR A 59 34.61 -1.52 -22.20
C TYR A 59 34.68 -2.29 -20.88
N LYS A 60 35.78 -2.23 -20.14
CA LYS A 60 35.94 -2.92 -18.86
C LYS A 60 34.81 -2.59 -17.88
N SER A 61 34.46 -1.31 -17.70
CA SER A 61 33.36 -0.90 -16.82
C SER A 61 31.97 -1.37 -17.29
N LYS A 62 31.77 -1.49 -18.62
CA LYS A 62 30.54 -2.05 -19.21
C LYS A 62 30.47 -3.56 -19.02
N LEU A 63 31.61 -4.26 -19.15
CA LEU A 63 31.68 -5.69 -18.91
C LEU A 63 31.43 -6.00 -17.42
N GLU A 64 31.99 -5.21 -16.51
CA GLU A 64 31.70 -5.33 -15.07
C GLU A 64 30.21 -5.05 -14.77
N ALA A 65 29.57 -4.11 -15.47
CA ALA A 65 28.14 -3.85 -15.34
C ALA A 65 27.29 -5.02 -15.87
N PHE A 66 27.69 -5.59 -17.00
CA PHE A 66 27.11 -6.79 -17.56
C PHE A 66 27.28 -8.00 -16.61
N ASP A 67 28.47 -8.21 -16.06
CA ASP A 67 28.73 -9.26 -15.07
C ASP A 67 27.83 -9.09 -13.84
N ARG A 68 27.65 -7.86 -13.34
CA ARG A 68 26.71 -7.61 -12.23
C ARG A 68 25.26 -7.93 -12.59
N ALA A 69 24.85 -7.65 -13.82
CA ALA A 69 23.51 -7.96 -14.31
C ALA A 69 23.31 -9.48 -14.44
N VAL A 70 24.36 -10.22 -14.81
CA VAL A 70 24.37 -11.68 -15.00
C VAL A 70 24.48 -12.44 -13.67
N ASP A 71 25.32 -11.96 -12.75
CA ASP A 71 25.60 -12.59 -11.45
C ASP A 71 24.40 -12.50 -10.48
N LEU A 72 23.33 -11.76 -10.87
CA LEU A 72 22.08 -11.56 -10.12
C LEU A 72 22.29 -11.17 -8.64
N LYS A 73 23.48 -10.65 -8.31
CA LYS A 73 23.82 -10.30 -6.93
C LYS A 73 22.82 -9.27 -6.42
N PRO A 74 22.25 -9.47 -5.22
CA PRO A 74 21.36 -8.50 -4.63
C PRO A 74 22.00 -7.12 -4.56
N PHE A 75 21.24 -6.09 -4.93
CA PHE A 75 21.68 -4.72 -4.75
C PHE A 75 22.02 -4.46 -3.28
N ALA A 76 23.20 -3.89 -3.04
CA ALA A 76 23.68 -3.58 -1.71
C ALA A 76 24.61 -2.37 -1.71
N ILE A 77 24.52 -1.57 -0.65
CA ILE A 77 25.52 -0.55 -0.31
C ILE A 77 26.62 -1.27 0.48
N ARG A 78 27.76 -1.55 -0.18
CA ARG A 78 28.83 -2.37 0.40
C ARG A 78 29.50 -1.73 1.62
N ASP A 79 29.60 -0.41 1.62
CA ASP A 79 30.13 0.32 2.75
C ASP A 79 29.05 0.59 3.79
N LYS A 80 29.21 -0.02 4.97
CA LYS A 80 28.25 0.09 6.08
C LYS A 80 28.21 1.51 6.65
N GLU A 81 29.31 2.25 6.61
CA GLU A 81 29.33 3.64 7.07
C GLU A 81 28.51 4.53 6.15
N THR A 82 28.65 4.37 4.83
CA THR A 82 27.79 5.02 3.84
C THR A 82 26.31 4.66 4.03
N ALA A 83 25.99 3.38 4.24
CA ALA A 83 24.62 2.95 4.48
C ALA A 83 24.04 3.58 5.77
N ALA A 84 24.79 3.54 6.87
CA ALA A 84 24.40 4.16 8.13
C ALA A 84 24.30 5.69 8.04
N GLY A 85 25.17 6.34 7.27
CA GLY A 85 25.11 7.77 6.99
C GLY A 85 23.90 8.16 6.14
N LEU A 86 23.50 7.30 5.19
CA LEU A 86 22.35 7.54 4.32
C LEU A 86 21.02 7.40 5.06
N PHE A 87 20.87 6.34 5.87
CA PHE A 87 19.61 6.03 6.55
C PHE A 87 19.53 6.55 7.99
N GLY A 88 20.67 6.87 8.60
CA GLY A 88 20.80 7.35 9.97
C GLY A 88 20.66 6.22 11.01
N LYS A 89 21.49 6.27 12.06
CA LYS A 89 21.37 5.34 13.21
C LYS A 89 19.99 5.43 13.88
N ASN A 90 19.48 6.64 14.02
CA ASN A 90 18.12 6.92 14.46
C ASN A 90 17.27 7.30 13.25
N MET A 91 16.09 6.73 13.15
CA MET A 91 15.22 6.87 11.99
C MET A 91 13.90 7.53 12.37
N LEU A 92 13.43 8.48 11.56
CA LEU A 92 12.06 8.99 11.63
C LEU A 92 11.36 8.73 10.30
N ILE A 93 10.35 7.85 10.30
CA ILE A 93 9.69 7.37 9.09
C ILE A 93 8.17 7.40 9.23
N SER A 94 7.46 7.32 8.10
CA SER A 94 6.02 7.07 8.11
C SER A 94 5.70 5.58 8.09
N ALA A 95 4.52 5.17 8.52
CA ALA A 95 4.07 3.78 8.42
C ALA A 95 4.09 3.26 6.96
N SER A 96 3.76 4.12 5.99
CA SER A 96 3.84 3.80 4.56
C SER A 96 5.28 3.53 4.06
N ARG A 97 6.32 4.07 4.70
CA ARG A 97 7.72 3.77 4.36
C ARG A 97 8.05 2.32 4.69
N VAL A 98 7.52 1.78 5.79
CA VAL A 98 7.69 0.37 6.16
C VAL A 98 7.13 -0.55 5.08
N GLU A 99 5.90 -0.28 4.65
CA GLU A 99 5.26 -1.07 3.58
C GLU A 99 6.03 -0.95 2.26
N ASN A 100 6.57 0.23 1.91
CA ASN A 100 7.38 0.39 0.70
C ASN A 100 8.67 -0.45 0.72
N PHE A 101 9.31 -0.59 1.88
CA PHE A 101 10.48 -1.46 2.01
C PHE A 101 10.12 -2.92 1.74
N TYR A 102 9.06 -3.42 2.38
CA TYR A 102 8.64 -4.81 2.21
C TYR A 102 8.04 -5.11 0.83
N LYS A 103 7.51 -4.08 0.13
CA LYS A 103 7.17 -4.19 -1.30
C LYS A 103 8.42 -4.38 -2.16
N CYS A 104 9.47 -3.60 -1.93
CA CYS A 104 10.76 -3.74 -2.60
C CYS A 104 11.80 -2.81 -1.94
N ALA A 105 12.85 -3.37 -1.34
CA ALA A 105 13.90 -2.61 -0.67
C ALA A 105 14.67 -1.68 -1.62
N PHE A 106 14.86 -2.10 -2.88
CA PHE A 106 15.46 -1.24 -3.91
C PHE A 106 14.59 -0.01 -4.23
N SER A 107 13.27 -0.19 -4.36
CA SER A 107 12.34 0.93 -4.57
C SER A 107 12.37 1.90 -3.39
N TYR A 108 12.42 1.37 -2.16
CA TYR A 108 12.61 2.18 -0.95
C TYR A 108 13.91 2.98 -1.00
N PHE A 109 15.03 2.35 -1.38
CA PHE A 109 16.31 3.03 -1.52
C PHE A 109 16.25 4.17 -2.53
N CYS A 110 15.69 3.95 -3.72
CA CYS A 110 15.53 5.02 -4.71
C CYS A 110 14.67 6.17 -4.16
N LYS A 111 13.52 5.85 -3.56
CA LYS A 111 12.54 6.84 -3.12
C LYS A 111 12.96 7.63 -1.87
N TYR A 112 13.53 6.95 -0.88
CA TYR A 112 13.78 7.53 0.45
C TYR A 112 15.26 7.66 0.79
N GLY A 113 16.11 6.79 0.25
CA GLY A 113 17.57 6.92 0.36
C GLY A 113 18.08 8.00 -0.58
N LEU A 114 17.97 7.78 -1.89
CA LEU A 114 18.41 8.72 -2.92
C LEU A 114 17.48 9.93 -3.10
N LYS A 115 16.23 9.84 -2.60
CA LYS A 115 15.19 10.85 -2.82
C LYS A 115 14.94 11.12 -4.31
N ALA A 116 15.00 10.07 -5.13
CA ALA A 116 14.76 10.15 -6.56
C ALA A 116 13.26 10.39 -6.82
N GLU A 117 12.96 11.53 -7.45
CA GLU A 117 11.59 11.91 -7.80
C GLU A 117 11.23 11.47 -9.22
N PRO A 118 10.09 10.77 -9.42
CA PRO A 118 9.60 10.49 -10.76
C PRO A 118 9.18 11.78 -11.46
N ARG A 119 9.36 11.84 -12.79
CA ARG A 119 8.89 12.96 -13.60
C ARG A 119 7.37 12.99 -13.57
N ARG A 120 6.78 14.04 -12.99
CA ARG A 120 5.34 14.26 -13.00
C ARG A 120 4.89 14.91 -14.29
N VAL A 121 3.91 14.31 -14.97
CA VAL A 121 3.18 14.95 -16.08
C VAL A 121 1.99 15.71 -15.47
N ALA A 122 1.69 16.89 -16.00
CA ALA A 122 0.54 17.68 -15.55
C ALA A 122 -0.77 17.03 -16.03
N GLU A 123 -1.24 16.02 -15.32
CA GLU A 123 -2.55 15.39 -15.54
C GLU A 123 -3.49 15.67 -14.35
N LEU A 124 -4.80 15.63 -14.60
CA LEU A 124 -5.81 15.64 -13.54
C LEU A 124 -5.73 14.31 -12.79
N ASP A 125 -4.90 14.30 -11.76
CA ASP A 125 -4.51 13.11 -11.01
C ASP A 125 -5.71 12.52 -10.23
N PRO A 126 -6.02 11.21 -10.39
CA PRO A 126 -6.90 10.46 -9.48
C PRO A 126 -6.61 10.71 -7.99
N MET A 127 -5.37 11.04 -7.63
CA MET A 127 -4.92 11.39 -6.28
C MET A 127 -5.69 12.60 -5.69
N GLN A 128 -6.21 13.52 -6.52
CA GLN A 128 -7.06 14.63 -6.04
C GLN A 128 -8.41 14.16 -5.50
N LYS A 129 -8.98 13.06 -6.01
CA LYS A 129 -10.29 12.57 -5.54
C LYS A 129 -10.21 12.04 -4.12
N GLY A 130 -9.15 11.28 -3.81
CA GLY A 130 -8.90 10.79 -2.45
C GLY A 130 -8.76 11.97 -1.49
N THR A 131 -7.93 12.95 -1.81
CA THR A 131 -7.74 14.15 -0.97
C THR A 131 -9.05 14.91 -0.74
N ILE A 132 -9.86 15.16 -1.77
CA ILE A 132 -11.16 15.83 -1.61
C ILE A 132 -12.10 15.00 -0.73
N LEU A 133 -12.09 13.68 -0.88
CA LEU A 133 -12.89 12.76 -0.07
C LEU A 133 -12.52 12.84 1.41
N HIS A 134 -11.23 12.68 1.76
CA HIS A 134 -10.77 12.80 3.16
C HIS A 134 -11.17 14.16 3.73
N TYR A 135 -10.89 15.23 2.98
CA TYR A 135 -11.24 16.60 3.37
C TYR A 135 -12.73 16.76 3.66
N VAL A 136 -13.62 16.31 2.75
CA VAL A 136 -15.07 16.45 2.92
C VAL A 136 -15.56 15.62 4.10
N LEU A 137 -15.10 14.37 4.25
CA LEU A 137 -15.53 13.52 5.35
C LEU A 137 -15.06 14.04 6.70
N GLN A 138 -13.83 14.54 6.79
CA GLN A 138 -13.30 15.21 7.97
C GLN A 138 -14.18 16.41 8.34
N HIS A 139 -14.26 17.41 7.46
CA HIS A 139 -14.93 18.69 7.78
C HIS A 139 -16.41 18.49 8.07
N LEU A 140 -17.04 17.51 7.42
CA LEU A 140 -18.45 17.19 7.66
C LEU A 140 -18.66 16.58 9.04
N LEU A 141 -17.81 15.63 9.46
CA LEU A 141 -17.96 14.98 10.76
C LEU A 141 -17.47 15.86 11.93
N GLU A 142 -16.49 16.73 11.70
CA GLU A 142 -16.10 17.77 12.66
C GLU A 142 -17.23 18.80 12.87
N LYS A 143 -17.92 19.19 11.79
CA LYS A 143 -19.07 20.11 11.86
C LYS A 143 -20.27 19.51 12.61
N TYR A 144 -20.42 18.19 12.57
CA TYR A 144 -21.53 17.44 13.16
C TYR A 144 -21.00 16.34 14.10
N PRO A 145 -20.44 16.71 15.27
CA PRO A 145 -19.69 15.80 16.14
C PRO A 145 -20.54 14.64 16.69
N GLY A 146 -19.87 13.54 17.03
CA GLY A 146 -20.51 12.31 17.47
C GLY A 146 -21.43 11.75 16.37
N LYS A 147 -22.74 11.69 16.65
CA LYS A 147 -23.76 11.19 15.70
C LYS A 147 -24.71 12.26 15.19
N GLN A 148 -24.41 13.55 15.36
CA GLN A 148 -25.32 14.63 14.96
C GLN A 148 -25.62 14.61 13.45
N ILE A 149 -24.71 14.12 12.61
CA ILE A 149 -24.93 13.99 11.17
C ILE A 149 -26.12 13.09 10.80
N THR A 150 -26.50 12.17 11.70
CA THR A 150 -27.64 11.25 11.51
C THR A 150 -28.99 11.99 11.53
N THR A 151 -29.07 13.18 12.16
CA THR A 151 -30.30 13.96 12.24
C THR A 151 -30.62 14.74 10.96
N LEU A 152 -29.66 14.85 10.04
CA LEU A 152 -29.83 15.57 8.79
C LEU A 152 -30.56 14.71 7.74
N THR A 153 -31.38 15.34 6.90
CA THR A 153 -31.95 14.65 5.72
C THR A 153 -30.88 14.42 4.65
N LYS A 154 -31.17 13.55 3.67
CA LYS A 154 -30.25 13.31 2.53
C LYS A 154 -29.96 14.60 1.74
N GLU A 155 -30.96 15.47 1.61
CA GLU A 155 -30.87 16.76 0.91
C GLU A 155 -29.99 17.73 1.68
N GLN A 156 -30.15 17.81 3.00
CA GLN A 156 -29.30 18.63 3.87
C GLN A 156 -27.84 18.16 3.82
N ARG A 157 -27.60 16.84 3.91
CA ARG A 157 -26.24 16.28 3.78
C ARG A 157 -25.60 16.59 2.43
N LEU A 158 -26.35 16.50 1.33
CA LEU A 158 -25.85 16.88 0.01
C LEU A 158 -25.52 18.38 -0.08
N ALA A 159 -26.34 19.24 0.52
CA ALA A 159 -26.08 20.68 0.56
C ALA A 159 -24.78 20.99 1.33
N GLU A 160 -24.57 20.34 2.47
CA GLU A 160 -23.36 20.47 3.27
C GLU A 160 -22.11 20.00 2.53
N ILE A 161 -22.18 18.84 1.88
CA ILE A 161 -21.09 18.32 1.04
C ILE A 161 -20.71 19.33 -0.05
N LYS A 162 -21.70 19.90 -0.74
CA LYS A 162 -21.45 20.91 -1.78
C LYS A 162 -20.80 22.15 -1.19
N ALA A 163 -21.27 22.65 -0.04
CA ALA A 163 -20.68 23.81 0.61
C ALA A 163 -19.21 23.58 1.00
N ILE A 164 -18.87 22.42 1.55
CA ILE A 164 -17.49 22.06 1.91
C ILE A 164 -16.62 21.93 0.65
N MET A 165 -17.15 21.32 -0.41
CA MET A 165 -16.45 21.22 -1.69
C MET A 165 -16.22 22.59 -2.32
N ASP A 166 -17.21 23.48 -2.29
CA ASP A 166 -17.05 24.84 -2.80
C ASP A 166 -15.96 25.60 -2.03
N ALA A 167 -15.90 25.45 -0.70
CA ALA A 167 -14.82 26.01 0.11
C ALA A 167 -13.46 25.42 -0.29
N TYR A 168 -13.34 24.10 -0.42
CA TYR A 168 -12.12 23.44 -0.89
C TYR A 168 -11.66 23.95 -2.25
N ALA A 169 -12.59 24.13 -3.19
CA ALA A 169 -12.30 24.64 -4.52
C ALA A 169 -11.72 26.05 -4.48
N GLN A 170 -12.29 26.93 -3.65
CA GLN A 170 -11.78 28.30 -3.50
C GLN A 170 -10.40 28.31 -2.84
N GLU A 171 -10.23 27.60 -1.73
CA GLU A 171 -9.03 27.66 -0.90
C GLU A 171 -7.84 26.87 -1.46
N LYS A 172 -8.09 25.69 -2.04
CA LYS A 172 -7.03 24.75 -2.44
C LYS A 172 -6.83 24.65 -3.95
N MET A 173 -7.80 25.14 -4.75
CA MET A 173 -7.77 24.99 -6.22
C MET A 173 -7.76 26.31 -6.99
N GLY A 174 -7.79 27.45 -6.30
CA GLY A 174 -7.82 28.79 -6.90
C GLY A 174 -9.17 29.15 -7.53
N GLY A 175 -10.26 28.54 -7.04
CA GLY A 175 -11.60 28.74 -7.57
C GLY A 175 -11.95 27.89 -8.79
N MET A 176 -13.17 28.07 -9.28
CA MET A 176 -13.76 27.29 -10.38
C MET A 176 -13.87 28.07 -11.69
N GLN A 177 -13.70 29.39 -11.65
CA GLN A 177 -14.01 30.31 -12.76
C GLN A 177 -13.18 30.03 -14.03
N GLU A 178 -11.91 29.64 -13.86
CA GLU A 178 -10.99 29.35 -14.96
C GLU A 178 -10.91 27.85 -15.32
N LYS A 179 -11.69 26.99 -14.63
CA LYS A 179 -11.65 25.54 -14.88
C LYS A 179 -12.51 25.18 -16.08
N ALA A 180 -12.07 24.19 -16.85
CA ALA A 180 -12.83 23.69 -17.99
C ALA A 180 -14.21 23.13 -17.57
N LYS A 181 -15.24 23.26 -18.40
CA LYS A 181 -16.59 22.74 -18.12
C LYS A 181 -16.63 21.23 -17.81
N ARG A 182 -15.72 20.46 -18.41
CA ARG A 182 -15.53 19.03 -18.09
C ARG A 182 -15.10 18.83 -16.63
N PHE A 183 -14.21 19.67 -16.13
CA PHE A 183 -13.74 19.61 -14.74
C PHE A 183 -14.89 19.94 -13.78
N GLU A 184 -15.62 21.03 -14.04
CA GLU A 184 -16.80 21.43 -13.27
C GLU A 184 -17.85 20.31 -13.19
N TYR A 185 -18.13 19.65 -14.32
CA TYR A 185 -19.04 18.49 -14.35
C TYR A 185 -18.52 17.32 -13.49
N LEU A 186 -17.24 16.96 -13.61
CA LEU A 186 -16.64 15.87 -12.84
C LEU A 186 -16.62 16.20 -11.34
N TYR A 187 -16.42 17.46 -10.98
CA TYR A 187 -16.44 17.94 -9.60
C TYR A 187 -17.86 17.85 -9.00
N ASN A 188 -18.87 18.33 -9.72
CA ASN A 188 -20.28 18.18 -9.31
C ASN A 188 -20.71 16.72 -9.20
N ARG A 189 -20.22 15.86 -10.10
CA ARG A 189 -20.46 14.41 -10.03
C ARG A 189 -19.81 13.79 -8.79
N LEU A 190 -18.66 14.30 -8.35
CA LEU A 190 -18.00 13.85 -7.12
C LEU A 190 -18.87 14.15 -5.88
N ALA A 191 -19.55 15.30 -5.82
CA ALA A 191 -20.47 15.62 -4.73
C ALA A 191 -21.60 14.58 -4.58
N ALA A 192 -22.15 14.10 -5.71
CA ALA A 192 -23.17 13.06 -5.70
C ALA A 192 -22.63 11.71 -5.20
N ILE A 193 -21.39 11.36 -5.58
CA ILE A 193 -20.70 10.15 -5.09
C ILE A 193 -20.46 10.25 -3.58
N LEU A 194 -19.96 11.40 -3.11
CA LEU A 194 -19.74 11.66 -1.70
C LEU A 194 -21.03 11.57 -0.89
N ALA A 195 -22.15 12.08 -1.42
CA ALA A 195 -23.44 11.96 -0.76
C ALA A 195 -23.88 10.50 -0.59
N GLU A 196 -23.59 9.62 -1.56
CA GLU A 196 -23.85 8.18 -1.41
C GLU A 196 -23.00 7.56 -0.30
N VAL A 197 -21.70 7.89 -0.26
CA VAL A 197 -20.77 7.43 0.79
C VAL A 197 -21.21 7.92 2.17
N VAL A 198 -21.50 9.21 2.33
CA VAL A 198 -21.97 9.83 3.57
C VAL A 198 -23.30 9.23 4.04
N ASN A 199 -24.24 9.01 3.12
CA ASN A 199 -25.52 8.38 3.48
C ASN A 199 -25.35 6.95 4.01
N ARG A 200 -24.31 6.22 3.58
CA ARG A 200 -24.01 4.90 4.17
C ARG A 200 -23.29 5.01 5.51
N LEU A 201 -22.36 5.95 5.62
CA LEU A 201 -21.72 6.26 6.89
C LEU A 201 -22.77 6.59 7.96
N VAL A 202 -23.78 7.39 7.62
CA VAL A 202 -24.88 7.69 8.54
C VAL A 202 -25.62 6.42 8.97
N LYS A 203 -25.99 5.54 8.03
CA LYS A 203 -26.65 4.27 8.37
C LYS A 203 -25.79 3.40 9.30
N GLU A 204 -24.47 3.39 9.11
CA GLU A 204 -23.55 2.69 10.00
C GLU A 204 -23.52 3.34 11.39
N LEU A 205 -23.38 4.66 11.48
CA LEU A 205 -23.37 5.39 12.76
C LEU A 205 -24.69 5.28 13.52
N GLU A 206 -25.84 5.20 12.85
CA GLU A 206 -27.15 4.94 13.45
C GLU A 206 -27.21 3.58 14.16
N ASN A 207 -26.41 2.61 13.70
CA ASN A 207 -26.35 1.25 14.23
C ASN A 207 -25.12 0.97 15.09
N SER A 208 -24.22 1.94 15.23
CA SER A 208 -22.97 1.81 15.98
C SER A 208 -23.08 2.54 17.32
N SER A 209 -22.42 2.04 18.34
CA SER A 209 -22.13 2.70 19.62
C SER A 209 -20.78 3.42 19.59
N PHE A 210 -19.94 3.16 18.59
CA PHE A 210 -18.71 3.92 18.35
C PHE A 210 -19.05 5.28 17.75
N GLU A 211 -18.36 6.31 18.23
CA GLU A 211 -18.51 7.68 17.76
C GLU A 211 -17.19 8.17 17.16
N PRO A 212 -17.21 8.82 15.99
CA PRO A 212 -16.04 9.53 15.47
C PRO A 212 -15.62 10.63 16.44
N VAL A 213 -14.39 10.55 16.96
CA VAL A 213 -13.86 11.50 17.96
C VAL A 213 -12.71 12.36 17.42
N ASN A 214 -11.87 11.78 16.56
CA ASN A 214 -10.73 12.49 15.97
C ASN A 214 -10.62 12.16 14.49
N PHE A 215 -10.12 13.14 13.73
CA PHE A 215 -9.92 13.07 12.28
C PHE A 215 -8.54 13.60 11.97
N GLU A 216 -7.86 12.98 11.01
CA GLU A 216 -6.45 13.30 10.71
C GLU A 216 -5.57 13.36 11.99
N LEU A 217 -5.79 12.42 12.92
CA LEU A 217 -5.12 12.39 14.23
C LEU A 217 -3.62 12.23 14.03
N GLU A 218 -2.84 13.20 14.53
CA GLU A 218 -1.41 13.24 14.29
C GLU A 218 -0.62 12.38 15.28
N ILE A 219 0.20 11.48 14.75
CA ILE A 219 1.26 10.80 15.49
C ILE A 219 2.56 11.53 15.17
N ASP A 220 2.98 12.48 16.02
CA ASP A 220 4.21 13.27 15.84
C ASP A 220 4.81 13.70 17.19
N ILE A 221 5.92 14.45 17.19
CA ILE A 221 6.60 14.95 18.40
C ILE A 221 5.67 15.89 19.19
N ASP A 222 4.99 16.78 18.48
CA ASP A 222 4.04 17.76 19.01
C ASP A 222 2.60 17.43 18.58
N GLY A 223 2.35 16.18 18.16
CA GLY A 223 1.04 15.71 17.69
C GLY A 223 0.13 15.25 18.82
N ASP A 224 -1.08 14.82 18.47
CA ASP A 224 -2.08 14.31 19.41
C ASP A 224 -1.62 13.04 20.15
N ILE A 225 -0.91 12.18 19.42
CA ILE A 225 -0.32 10.94 19.91
C ILE A 225 1.19 11.03 19.79
N PRO A 226 1.96 10.76 20.87
CA PRO A 226 3.41 10.69 20.78
C PRO A 226 3.91 9.70 19.71
N LEU A 227 5.06 10.00 19.11
CA LEU A 227 5.74 9.12 18.16
C LEU A 227 5.79 7.66 18.63
N TYR A 228 5.53 6.73 17.71
CA TYR A 228 5.63 5.31 18.01
C TYR A 228 7.07 4.84 17.89
N GLU A 229 7.69 4.46 19.00
CA GLU A 229 9.14 4.18 19.07
C GLU A 229 9.43 2.68 19.15
N ILE A 230 10.42 2.24 18.39
CA ILE A 230 10.95 0.87 18.38
C ILE A 230 12.46 0.94 18.62
N MET A 231 12.88 0.30 19.71
CA MET A 231 14.30 0.17 20.06
C MET A 231 14.98 -0.84 19.13
N LEU A 232 16.12 -0.45 18.56
CA LEU A 232 16.89 -1.29 17.66
C LEU A 232 18.01 -2.00 18.42
N GLU A 233 18.37 -3.21 17.98
CA GLU A 233 19.45 -4.02 18.60
C GLU A 233 20.81 -3.32 18.65
N ASN A 234 21.08 -2.41 17.71
CA ASN A 234 22.32 -1.63 17.66
C ASN A 234 22.29 -0.38 18.59
N GLY A 235 21.28 -0.28 19.46
CA GLY A 235 21.07 0.85 20.36
C GLY A 235 20.60 2.13 19.67
N GLY A 236 20.18 2.07 18.40
CA GLY A 236 19.44 3.13 17.73
C GLY A 236 17.95 3.07 18.06
N VAL A 237 17.22 4.11 17.65
CA VAL A 237 15.75 4.17 17.78
C VAL A 237 15.13 4.46 16.42
N LEU A 238 14.12 3.68 16.05
CA LEU A 238 13.24 3.99 14.93
C LEU A 238 11.94 4.55 15.49
N LYS A 239 11.58 5.75 15.03
CA LYS A 239 10.33 6.43 15.37
C LYS A 239 9.41 6.47 14.15
N ILE A 240 8.14 6.19 14.36
CA ILE A 240 7.10 6.27 13.34
C ILE A 240 6.22 7.47 13.62
N LYS A 241 6.02 8.27 12.56
CA LYS A 241 5.02 9.32 12.51
C LYS A 241 3.93 9.03 11.48
N GLY A 242 2.80 9.72 11.58
CA GLY A 242 1.72 9.57 10.62
C GLY A 242 0.51 10.42 10.96
N SER A 243 -0.49 10.32 10.10
CA SER A 243 -1.85 10.82 10.35
C SER A 243 -2.80 9.65 10.21
N VAL A 244 -3.75 9.56 11.15
CA VAL A 244 -4.83 8.58 11.14
C VAL A 244 -6.10 9.25 10.65
N ASP A 245 -6.63 8.82 9.50
CA ASP A 245 -7.78 9.50 8.86
C ASP A 245 -8.96 9.71 9.82
N ARG A 246 -9.34 8.67 10.57
CA ARG A 246 -10.41 8.72 11.58
C ARG A 246 -10.17 7.74 12.71
N VAL A 247 -10.45 8.20 13.93
CA VAL A 247 -10.52 7.37 15.13
C VAL A 247 -11.94 7.44 15.69
N ASP A 248 -12.56 6.27 15.87
CA ASP A 248 -13.85 6.16 16.55
C ASP A 248 -13.67 5.48 17.90
N VAL A 249 -14.41 5.94 18.90
CA VAL A 249 -14.33 5.44 20.28
C VAL A 249 -15.70 5.02 20.79
N MET A 250 -15.73 3.89 21.49
CA MET A 250 -16.85 3.49 22.33
C MET A 250 -16.36 3.37 23.78
N ILE A 251 -16.96 4.11 24.70
CA ILE A 251 -16.66 4.02 26.12
C ILE A 251 -17.59 2.98 26.75
N LYS A 252 -17.01 1.94 27.36
CA LYS A 252 -17.77 0.92 28.09
C LYS A 252 -16.97 0.42 29.28
N ASP A 253 -17.62 0.32 30.44
CA ASP A 253 -17.01 -0.18 31.69
C ASP A 253 -15.70 0.52 32.08
N GLY A 254 -15.62 1.83 31.85
CA GLY A 254 -14.44 2.64 32.15
C GLY A 254 -13.30 2.52 31.13
N LYS A 255 -13.48 1.73 30.07
CA LYS A 255 -12.51 1.53 28.99
C LYS A 255 -12.93 2.22 27.70
N SER A 256 -11.94 2.68 26.96
CA SER A 256 -12.11 3.25 25.62
C SER A 256 -11.76 2.21 24.57
N PHE A 257 -12.77 1.62 23.95
CA PHE A 257 -12.59 0.75 22.79
C PHE A 257 -12.34 1.63 21.57
N VAL A 258 -11.15 1.52 20.98
CA VAL A 258 -10.69 2.39 19.90
C VAL A 258 -10.61 1.62 18.58
N ARG A 259 -11.25 2.13 17.53
CA ARG A 259 -11.06 1.62 16.16
C ARG A 259 -10.48 2.70 15.25
N VAL A 260 -9.61 2.27 14.34
CA VAL A 260 -9.00 3.14 13.34
C VAL A 260 -9.67 2.88 11.99
N VAL A 261 -10.14 3.94 11.34
CA VAL A 261 -10.87 3.87 10.06
C VAL A 261 -10.13 4.69 9.02
N ASP A 262 -9.93 4.11 7.84
CA ASP A 262 -9.28 4.76 6.71
C ASP A 262 -10.17 4.70 5.47
N TYR A 263 -10.28 5.82 4.77
CA TYR A 263 -11.13 5.94 3.60
C TYR A 263 -10.36 5.54 2.34
N LYS A 264 -10.80 4.48 1.66
CA LYS A 264 -10.18 4.05 0.40
C LYS A 264 -11.12 4.14 -0.79
N SER A 265 -10.68 4.91 -1.79
CA SER A 265 -11.30 4.95 -3.12
C SER A 265 -10.88 3.78 -4.01
N SER A 266 -10.06 2.86 -3.52
CA SER A 266 -9.86 1.55 -4.14
C SER A 266 -10.52 0.52 -3.22
N GLY A 267 -11.08 -0.55 -3.78
CA GLY A 267 -11.67 -1.64 -2.98
C GLY A 267 -10.62 -2.47 -2.22
N LYS A 268 -9.65 -1.80 -1.60
CA LYS A 268 -8.55 -2.39 -0.84
C LYS A 268 -9.16 -3.25 0.25
N LYS A 269 -8.71 -4.50 0.31
CA LYS A 269 -9.11 -5.44 1.35
C LYS A 269 -8.00 -5.57 2.37
N PHE A 270 -8.38 -5.69 3.63
CA PHE A 270 -7.47 -6.13 4.67
C PHE A 270 -7.28 -7.65 4.56
N VAL A 271 -6.02 -8.10 4.57
CA VAL A 271 -5.66 -9.52 4.53
C VAL A 271 -4.57 -9.74 5.57
N LEU A 272 -4.87 -10.54 6.60
CA LEU A 272 -3.95 -10.73 7.73
C LEU A 272 -2.60 -11.34 7.30
N SER A 273 -2.61 -12.30 6.38
CA SER A 273 -1.37 -12.93 5.87
C SER A 273 -0.44 -11.95 5.15
N GLU A 274 -0.96 -10.89 4.51
CA GLU A 274 -0.12 -9.82 3.95
C GLU A 274 0.63 -9.06 5.06
N THR A 275 -0.01 -8.85 6.22
CA THR A 275 0.58 -8.19 7.38
C THR A 275 1.72 -9.01 7.97
N LEU A 276 1.57 -10.34 8.02
CA LEU A 276 2.63 -11.23 8.48
C LEU A 276 3.88 -11.18 7.61
N GLU A 277 3.73 -10.67 6.38
CA GLU A 277 4.76 -10.46 5.36
C GLU A 277 5.14 -8.98 5.18
N GLY A 278 4.76 -8.09 6.11
CA GLY A 278 5.21 -6.70 6.09
C GLY A 278 4.46 -5.81 5.09
N LEU A 279 3.35 -6.30 4.53
CA LEU A 279 2.45 -5.55 3.66
C LEU A 279 1.18 -5.16 4.42
N ASN A 280 0.48 -4.11 4.01
CA ASN A 280 -0.81 -3.72 4.61
C ASN A 280 -0.75 -3.38 6.12
N MET A 281 0.43 -3.07 6.66
CA MET A 281 0.66 -2.85 8.10
C MET A 281 0.25 -1.47 8.60
N GLN A 282 0.06 -0.49 7.70
CA GLN A 282 -0.11 0.92 8.08
C GLN A 282 -1.17 1.15 9.15
N MET A 283 -2.37 0.58 8.96
CA MET A 283 -3.48 0.73 9.90
C MET A 283 -3.19 0.11 11.27
N LEU A 284 -2.50 -1.03 11.28
CA LEU A 284 -2.12 -1.70 12.52
C LEU A 284 -1.06 -0.92 13.27
N ILE A 285 -0.07 -0.35 12.57
CA ILE A 285 0.94 0.53 13.17
C ILE A 285 0.25 1.71 13.86
N TYR A 286 -0.76 2.31 13.24
CA TYR A 286 -1.54 3.40 13.84
C TYR A 286 -2.36 2.95 15.05
N LEU A 287 -3.06 1.82 14.95
CA LEU A 287 -3.80 1.27 16.08
C LEU A 287 -2.86 0.94 17.25
N PHE A 288 -1.67 0.39 16.98
CA PHE A 288 -0.67 0.09 18.01
C PHE A 288 -0.04 1.34 18.60
N ALA A 289 0.16 2.40 17.81
CA ALA A 289 0.59 3.70 18.32
C ALA A 289 -0.43 4.28 19.30
N ILE A 290 -1.72 4.26 18.96
CA ILE A 290 -2.80 4.72 19.84
C ILE A 290 -2.92 3.82 21.08
N TRP A 291 -2.82 2.50 20.90
CA TRP A 291 -2.88 1.56 22.03
C TRP A 291 -1.72 1.74 23.00
N HIS A 292 -0.52 2.05 22.49
CA HIS A 292 0.67 2.21 23.31
C HIS A 292 0.78 3.60 23.96
N ASN A 293 0.42 4.66 23.23
CA ASN A 293 0.72 6.05 23.62
C ASN A 293 -0.54 6.90 23.85
N GLY A 294 -1.75 6.36 23.64
CA GLY A 294 -2.99 7.12 23.64
C GLY A 294 -3.66 7.32 24.99
N GLU A 295 -3.06 6.84 26.09
CA GLU A 295 -3.66 6.92 27.43
C GLU A 295 -4.01 8.35 27.85
N ALA A 296 -3.14 9.31 27.54
CA ALA A 296 -3.38 10.72 27.86
C ALA A 296 -4.61 11.31 27.16
N LEU A 297 -4.94 10.81 25.97
CA LEU A 297 -6.06 11.30 25.16
C LEU A 297 -7.35 10.50 25.39
N TYR A 298 -7.23 9.18 25.58
CA TYR A 298 -8.36 8.25 25.57
C TYR A 298 -8.55 7.46 26.88
N GLY A 299 -7.66 7.56 27.87
CA GLY A 299 -7.71 6.76 29.09
C GLY A 299 -7.31 5.29 28.88
N ASP A 300 -8.03 4.35 29.48
CA ASP A 300 -7.74 2.91 29.32
C ASP A 300 -8.12 2.42 27.91
N VAL A 301 -7.14 2.40 27.00
CA VAL A 301 -7.33 2.07 25.59
C VAL A 301 -7.37 0.56 25.37
N VAL A 302 -8.43 0.09 24.70
CA VAL A 302 -8.55 -1.26 24.17
C VAL A 302 -8.60 -1.21 22.63
N PRO A 303 -7.70 -1.88 21.91
CA PRO A 303 -7.69 -1.86 20.44
C PRO A 303 -8.86 -2.70 19.90
N ALA A 304 -9.91 -2.02 19.41
CA ALA A 304 -11.14 -2.66 18.94
C ALA A 304 -11.06 -3.12 17.48
N GLY A 305 -10.20 -2.51 16.66
CA GLY A 305 -9.95 -2.98 15.30
C GLY A 305 -9.49 -1.91 14.32
N VAL A 306 -9.22 -2.37 13.09
CA VAL A 306 -8.89 -1.53 11.93
C VAL A 306 -9.89 -1.78 10.82
N LEU A 307 -10.35 -0.72 10.15
CA LEU A 307 -11.36 -0.80 9.09
C LEU A 307 -10.99 0.09 7.90
N TYR A 308 -10.94 -0.50 6.71
CA TYR A 308 -10.98 0.24 5.46
C TYR A 308 -12.44 0.45 5.05
N MET A 309 -12.84 1.71 4.97
CA MET A 309 -14.15 2.10 4.50
C MET A 309 -14.13 2.36 2.98
N PRO A 310 -14.93 1.62 2.19
CA PRO A 310 -15.07 1.90 0.77
C PRO A 310 -15.66 3.30 0.54
N ALA A 311 -14.92 4.12 -0.18
CA ALA A 311 -15.26 5.52 -0.38
C ALA A 311 -15.59 5.86 -1.84
N ASN A 312 -16.03 4.85 -2.58
CA ASN A 312 -16.60 5.00 -3.92
C ASN A 312 -18.10 4.75 -3.87
N ALA A 313 -18.81 5.26 -4.89
CA ALA A 313 -20.13 4.74 -5.20
C ALA A 313 -20.00 3.25 -5.60
N PRO A 314 -20.61 2.32 -4.86
CA PRO A 314 -20.52 0.90 -5.16
C PRO A 314 -21.27 0.64 -6.47
N ALA A 315 -20.58 -0.06 -7.36
CA ALA A 315 -21.24 -0.64 -8.52
C ALA A 315 -22.10 -1.81 -8.05
N ALA A 316 -23.33 -1.89 -8.55
CA ALA A 316 -24.11 -3.12 -8.54
C ALA A 316 -23.86 -3.82 -9.88
N ASN A 317 -23.07 -4.88 -9.87
CA ASN A 317 -22.80 -5.69 -11.07
C ASN A 317 -23.90 -6.75 -11.19
N LEU A 318 -25.11 -6.31 -11.55
CA LEU A 318 -26.28 -7.17 -11.69
C LEU A 318 -26.77 -7.22 -13.14
N GLY A 319 -27.58 -8.23 -13.46
CA GLY A 319 -28.25 -8.32 -14.75
C GLY A 319 -29.21 -7.15 -14.99
N ARG A 320 -29.56 -6.88 -16.26
CA ARG A 320 -30.42 -5.74 -16.64
C ARG A 320 -31.80 -5.71 -15.97
N ASN A 321 -32.28 -6.86 -15.49
CA ASN A 321 -33.61 -7.02 -14.89
C ASN A 321 -33.58 -7.03 -13.35
N ALA A 322 -32.47 -6.64 -12.74
CA ALA A 322 -32.35 -6.62 -11.28
C ALA A 322 -33.36 -5.67 -10.65
N SER A 323 -34.02 -6.11 -9.59
CA SER A 323 -34.93 -5.28 -8.82
C SER A 323 -34.18 -4.17 -8.08
N LEU A 324 -34.90 -3.13 -7.65
CA LEU A 324 -34.31 -2.08 -6.82
C LEU A 324 -33.76 -2.63 -5.49
N GLU A 325 -34.41 -3.66 -4.94
CA GLU A 325 -33.98 -4.34 -3.72
C GLU A 325 -32.67 -5.11 -3.93
N GLU A 326 -32.54 -5.84 -5.05
CA GLU A 326 -31.31 -6.54 -5.40
C GLU A 326 -30.14 -5.56 -5.61
N ILE A 327 -30.42 -4.42 -6.26
CA ILE A 327 -29.43 -3.36 -6.45
C ILE A 327 -28.97 -2.79 -5.11
N GLU A 328 -29.88 -2.45 -4.20
CA GLU A 328 -29.52 -1.89 -2.90
C GLU A 328 -28.80 -2.91 -2.01
N ALA A 329 -29.18 -4.19 -2.07
CA ALA A 329 -28.50 -5.26 -1.36
C ALA A 329 -27.06 -5.45 -1.85
N GLU A 330 -26.83 -5.49 -3.17
CA GLU A 330 -25.49 -5.62 -3.75
C GLU A 330 -24.63 -4.37 -3.46
N LYS A 331 -25.23 -3.16 -3.52
CA LYS A 331 -24.55 -1.92 -3.12
C LYS A 331 -24.13 -1.93 -1.65
N THR A 332 -25.00 -2.43 -0.77
CA THR A 332 -24.72 -2.55 0.67
C THR A 332 -23.56 -3.50 0.90
N LYS A 333 -23.62 -4.69 0.29
CA LYS A 333 -22.54 -5.68 0.33
C LYS A 333 -21.21 -5.12 -0.19
N ASN A 334 -21.21 -4.40 -1.31
CA ASN A 334 -20.00 -3.80 -1.89
C ASN A 334 -19.47 -2.58 -1.12
N SER A 335 -20.23 -2.09 -0.13
CA SER A 335 -19.83 -0.99 0.77
C SER A 335 -19.41 -1.48 2.15
N ARG A 336 -19.49 -2.78 2.42
CA ARG A 336 -19.04 -3.36 3.69
C ARG A 336 -17.56 -3.05 3.90
N MET A 337 -17.24 -2.60 5.11
CA MET A 337 -15.86 -2.33 5.49
C MET A 337 -15.05 -3.62 5.51
N SER A 338 -13.79 -3.51 5.11
CA SER A 338 -12.83 -4.61 5.18
C SER A 338 -11.83 -4.31 6.28
N GLY A 339 -11.51 -5.29 7.13
CA GLY A 339 -10.68 -5.02 8.28
C GLY A 339 -10.54 -6.23 9.19
N MET A 340 -10.14 -5.96 10.42
CA MET A 340 -9.99 -6.96 11.48
C MET A 340 -10.41 -6.34 12.81
N LEU A 341 -11.22 -7.08 13.57
CA LEU A 341 -11.87 -6.61 14.79
C LEU A 341 -11.49 -7.47 15.99
N LEU A 342 -11.48 -6.87 17.18
CA LEU A 342 -11.32 -7.62 18.43
C LEU A 342 -12.43 -8.66 18.56
N ASN A 343 -12.06 -9.89 18.90
CA ASN A 343 -12.97 -11.00 19.16
C ASN A 343 -13.69 -10.79 20.50
N SER A 344 -14.66 -9.88 20.49
CA SER A 344 -15.44 -9.48 21.65
C SER A 344 -16.87 -9.18 21.20
N MET A 345 -17.83 -9.79 21.89
CA MET A 345 -19.26 -9.56 21.64
C MET A 345 -19.61 -8.09 21.77
N ASP A 346 -19.04 -7.42 22.78
CA ASP A 346 -19.24 -6.01 23.04
C ASP A 346 -18.72 -5.13 21.91
N VAL A 347 -17.62 -5.52 21.28
CA VAL A 347 -17.07 -4.79 20.14
C VAL A 347 -17.94 -5.00 18.90
N VAL A 348 -18.34 -6.24 18.60
CA VAL A 348 -19.14 -6.52 17.39
C VAL A 348 -20.54 -5.89 17.51
N ILE A 349 -21.25 -6.10 18.61
CA ILE A 349 -22.55 -5.46 18.88
C ILE A 349 -22.39 -3.95 19.04
N GLY A 350 -21.26 -3.51 19.62
CA GLY A 350 -20.92 -2.10 19.72
C GLY A 350 -20.72 -1.45 18.36
N MET A 351 -20.17 -2.12 17.36
CA MET A 351 -20.01 -1.58 16.01
C MET A 351 -21.26 -1.73 15.14
N GLU A 352 -22.05 -2.78 15.35
CA GLU A 352 -23.31 -3.03 14.66
C GLU A 352 -24.29 -3.72 15.60
N LYS A 353 -25.30 -2.97 16.06
CA LYS A 353 -26.22 -3.38 17.14
C LYS A 353 -26.86 -4.76 16.96
N ASP A 354 -27.27 -5.08 15.73
CA ASP A 354 -27.94 -6.35 15.42
C ASP A 354 -26.94 -7.47 15.07
N GLY A 355 -25.65 -7.14 14.92
CA GLY A 355 -24.59 -8.11 14.64
C GLY A 355 -24.74 -8.83 13.29
N GLU A 356 -25.46 -8.28 12.32
CA GLU A 356 -25.73 -8.96 11.04
C GLU A 356 -24.52 -8.95 10.08
N GLY A 357 -23.52 -8.11 10.38
CA GLY A 357 -22.33 -7.91 9.56
C GLY A 357 -22.65 -7.22 8.24
N ILE A 358 -23.57 -6.26 8.25
CA ILE A 358 -23.92 -5.43 7.10
C ILE A 358 -22.75 -4.47 6.79
N PHE A 359 -22.25 -3.77 7.81
CA PHE A 359 -21.27 -2.69 7.67
C PHE A 359 -19.84 -3.15 7.99
N ILE A 360 -19.70 -4.14 8.87
CA ILE A 360 -18.41 -4.63 9.40
C ILE A 360 -18.04 -6.03 8.89
N PRO A 361 -16.76 -6.43 8.94
CA PRO A 361 -16.30 -7.75 8.48
C PRO A 361 -16.52 -8.87 9.52
N ALA A 362 -17.47 -8.71 10.43
CA ALA A 362 -17.82 -9.69 11.45
C ALA A 362 -19.34 -9.70 11.69
N LYS A 363 -19.85 -10.82 12.20
CA LYS A 363 -21.27 -11.00 12.52
C LYS A 363 -21.44 -11.93 13.71
N LEU A 364 -22.59 -11.81 14.37
CA LEU A 364 -23.07 -12.72 15.39
C LEU A 364 -24.00 -13.76 14.75
N LYS A 365 -23.72 -15.05 14.96
CA LYS A 365 -24.56 -16.14 14.48
C LYS A 365 -24.61 -17.25 15.51
N ASN A 366 -25.82 -17.58 15.98
CA ASN A 366 -26.06 -18.59 17.02
C ASN A 366 -25.18 -18.36 18.26
N ASP A 367 -25.14 -17.13 18.76
CA ASP A 367 -24.31 -16.69 19.91
C ASP A 367 -22.79 -16.82 19.72
N ALA A 368 -22.32 -17.15 18.51
CA ALA A 368 -20.92 -17.20 18.15
C ALA A 368 -20.55 -16.09 17.16
N LEU A 369 -19.37 -15.50 17.33
CA LEU A 369 -18.85 -14.51 16.41
C LEU A 369 -18.16 -15.19 15.22
N GLU A 370 -18.51 -14.79 14.01
CA GLU A 370 -17.90 -15.23 12.75
C GLU A 370 -17.32 -14.02 12.00
N GLY A 371 -16.15 -14.16 11.38
CA GLY A 371 -15.58 -13.13 10.49
C GLY A 371 -14.09 -12.89 10.70
N SER A 372 -13.63 -11.69 10.35
CA SER A 372 -12.24 -11.25 10.53
C SER A 372 -12.01 -10.77 11.97
N LEU A 373 -11.85 -11.72 12.88
CA LEU A 373 -11.76 -11.50 14.33
C LEU A 373 -10.37 -11.89 14.87
N ILE A 374 -9.93 -11.24 15.95
CA ILE A 374 -8.63 -11.50 16.57
C ILE A 374 -8.74 -11.30 18.09
N THR A 375 -8.17 -12.19 18.88
CA THR A 375 -8.17 -12.05 20.35
C THR A 375 -7.20 -10.96 20.80
N ILE A 376 -7.33 -10.49 22.05
CA ILE A 376 -6.40 -9.48 22.59
C ILE A 376 -4.96 -10.02 22.68
N ASP A 377 -4.81 -11.30 22.98
CA ASP A 377 -3.50 -11.97 23.07
C ASP A 377 -2.87 -12.12 21.69
N GLU A 378 -3.64 -12.56 20.68
CA GLU A 378 -3.20 -12.58 19.28
C GLU A 378 -2.84 -11.17 18.79
N MET A 379 -3.59 -10.14 19.21
CA MET A 379 -3.27 -8.75 18.87
C MET A 379 -1.93 -8.30 19.45
N ALA A 380 -1.63 -8.65 20.70
CA ALA A 380 -0.34 -8.37 21.33
C ALA A 380 0.83 -9.11 20.63
N LYS A 381 0.61 -10.38 20.24
CA LYS A 381 1.58 -11.16 19.44
C LYS A 381 1.79 -10.53 18.06
N LEU A 382 0.71 -10.12 17.39
CA LEU A 382 0.78 -9.43 16.10
C LEU A 382 1.54 -8.11 16.20
N LYS A 383 1.29 -7.31 17.25
CA LYS A 383 2.05 -6.09 17.54
C LYS A 383 3.54 -6.39 17.65
N THR A 384 3.90 -7.38 18.46
CA THR A 384 5.31 -7.79 18.64
C THR A 384 5.95 -8.21 17.32
N ARG A 385 5.22 -8.95 16.48
CA ARG A 385 5.70 -9.33 15.15
C ARG A 385 5.93 -8.12 14.25
N VAL A 386 4.96 -7.20 14.18
CA VAL A 386 5.05 -5.97 13.38
C VAL A 386 6.22 -5.10 13.83
N ASP A 387 6.40 -4.93 15.14
CA ASP A 387 7.54 -4.21 15.72
C ASP A 387 8.87 -4.87 15.33
N GLY A 388 8.94 -6.20 15.39
CA GLY A 388 10.11 -6.97 14.95
C GLY A 388 10.40 -6.83 13.45
N MET A 389 9.38 -6.76 12.60
CA MET A 389 9.54 -6.49 11.17
C MET A 389 10.12 -5.09 10.94
N ILE A 390 9.55 -4.07 11.58
CA ILE A 390 10.07 -2.70 11.48
C ILE A 390 11.54 -2.62 11.95
N GLY A 391 11.88 -3.31 13.04
CA GLY A 391 13.26 -3.43 13.52
C GLY A 391 14.18 -4.10 12.49
N LYS A 392 13.77 -5.24 11.91
CA LYS A 392 14.52 -5.94 10.86
C LYS A 392 14.76 -5.06 9.63
N MET A 393 13.75 -4.32 9.18
CA MET A 393 13.91 -3.35 8.10
C MET A 393 15.02 -2.33 8.41
N ALA A 394 14.98 -1.71 9.60
CA ALA A 394 15.98 -0.71 9.99
C ALA A 394 17.39 -1.28 9.97
N GLN A 395 17.57 -2.48 10.53
CA GLN A 395 18.85 -3.17 10.55
C GLN A 395 19.35 -3.53 9.14
N SER A 396 18.46 -4.03 8.26
CA SER A 396 18.80 -4.30 6.86
C SER A 396 19.29 -3.04 6.15
N LEU A 397 18.61 -1.91 6.34
CA LEU A 397 19.03 -0.63 5.78
C LEU A 397 20.40 -0.18 6.32
N HIS A 398 20.65 -0.32 7.63
CA HIS A 398 21.96 -0.02 8.23
C HIS A 398 23.08 -0.92 7.71
N ARG A 399 22.77 -2.17 7.33
CA ARG A 399 23.73 -3.08 6.68
C ARG A 399 23.87 -2.83 5.17
N GLY A 400 23.12 -1.89 4.61
CA GLY A 400 23.13 -1.57 3.19
C GLY A 400 22.37 -2.58 2.32
N GLU A 401 21.50 -3.42 2.89
CA GLU A 401 20.72 -4.43 2.17
C GLU A 401 19.54 -3.76 1.45
N ILE A 402 19.64 -3.63 0.12
CA ILE A 402 18.62 -2.99 -0.71
C ILE A 402 18.21 -3.85 -1.92
N PRO A 403 17.93 -5.16 -1.72
CA PRO A 403 17.66 -6.07 -2.83
C PRO A 403 16.48 -5.61 -3.68
N ALA A 404 16.59 -5.84 -5.00
CA ALA A 404 15.48 -5.69 -5.93
C ALA A 404 14.64 -6.96 -5.99
N TYR A 405 14.02 -7.31 -4.85
CA TYR A 405 13.20 -8.51 -4.71
C TYR A 405 11.74 -8.12 -4.42
N PRO A 406 10.96 -7.80 -5.48
CA PRO A 406 9.65 -7.19 -5.32
C PRO A 406 8.61 -8.23 -4.89
N ALA A 407 7.72 -7.81 -3.99
CA ALA A 407 6.60 -8.62 -3.53
C ALA A 407 5.55 -8.84 -4.63
N ALA A 408 4.96 -10.03 -4.65
CA ALA A 408 3.86 -10.39 -5.52
C ALA A 408 2.84 -11.25 -4.77
N THR A 409 1.64 -10.70 -4.53
CA THR A 409 0.46 -11.43 -4.06
C THR A 409 -0.31 -12.08 -5.22
N ASP A 410 -0.19 -11.53 -6.43
CA ASP A 410 -0.64 -12.09 -7.70
C ASP A 410 0.49 -11.92 -8.72
N LEU A 411 0.88 -13.01 -9.39
CA LEU A 411 1.92 -13.00 -10.43
C LEU A 411 1.59 -12.07 -11.60
N ARG A 412 0.31 -11.74 -11.82
CA ARG A 412 -0.12 -10.77 -12.84
C ARG A 412 0.15 -9.32 -12.44
N TYR A 413 0.24 -9.07 -11.13
CA TYR A 413 0.37 -7.72 -10.57
C TYR A 413 1.48 -7.65 -9.51
N PRO A 414 2.74 -8.01 -9.85
CA PRO A 414 3.85 -7.82 -8.93
C PRO A 414 4.03 -6.32 -8.64
N ALA A 415 4.68 -5.99 -7.52
CA ALA A 415 4.94 -4.61 -7.12
C ALA A 415 5.61 -3.75 -8.22
N CYS A 416 6.32 -4.39 -9.16
CA CYS A 416 6.92 -3.75 -10.33
C CYS A 416 5.93 -3.06 -11.28
N VAL A 417 4.67 -3.50 -11.38
CA VAL A 417 3.70 -2.95 -12.36
C VAL A 417 3.48 -1.46 -12.16
N TYR A 418 3.55 -0.99 -10.92
CA TYR A 418 3.35 0.42 -10.55
C TYR A 418 4.63 1.07 -10.00
N CYS A 419 5.81 0.53 -10.34
CA CYS A 419 7.08 1.01 -9.82
C CYS A 419 7.73 2.02 -10.76
N ASP A 420 7.92 3.26 -10.29
CA ASP A 420 8.60 4.33 -11.04
C ASP A 420 10.10 4.04 -11.29
N TYR A 421 10.69 3.11 -10.54
CA TYR A 421 12.14 2.83 -10.53
C TYR A 421 12.53 1.59 -11.34
N GLY A 422 11.61 1.02 -12.12
CA GLY A 422 11.87 -0.18 -12.93
C GLY A 422 13.07 -0.02 -13.87
N ALA A 423 13.19 1.14 -14.53
CA ALA A 423 14.30 1.45 -15.42
C ALA A 423 15.65 1.60 -14.71
N VAL A 424 15.66 1.93 -13.42
CA VAL A 424 16.88 2.05 -12.60
C VAL A 424 17.33 0.69 -12.10
N CYS A 425 16.37 -0.13 -11.69
CA CYS A 425 16.60 -1.48 -11.21
C CYS A 425 17.13 -2.41 -12.32
N GLY A 426 16.62 -2.28 -13.54
CA GLY A 426 17.06 -3.11 -14.67
C GLY A 426 16.72 -4.61 -14.55
N ARG A 427 15.92 -4.99 -13.53
CA ARG A 427 15.37 -6.34 -13.34
C ARG A 427 14.64 -6.81 -14.60
N ASP A 428 14.88 -8.06 -14.98
CA ASP A 428 14.12 -8.76 -16.01
C ASP A 428 13.11 -9.76 -15.39
N SER A 429 12.37 -10.48 -16.25
CA SER A 429 11.40 -11.49 -15.82
C SER A 429 12.03 -12.75 -15.22
N SER A 430 13.35 -12.95 -15.37
CA SER A 430 14.07 -14.10 -14.79
C SER A 430 14.47 -13.85 -13.33
N THR A 431 14.51 -12.59 -12.90
CA THR A 431 14.79 -12.24 -11.51
C THR A 431 13.65 -12.69 -10.59
N PRO A 432 13.94 -13.44 -9.50
CA PRO A 432 12.93 -13.95 -8.58
C PRO A 432 11.97 -12.87 -8.05
N LEU A 433 10.74 -13.31 -7.72
CA LEU A 433 9.73 -12.52 -7.01
C LEU A 433 9.60 -13.03 -5.58
N ARG A 434 9.33 -12.12 -4.65
CA ARG A 434 8.94 -12.49 -3.29
C ARG A 434 7.46 -12.84 -3.32
N LEU A 435 7.15 -14.13 -3.40
CA LEU A 435 5.76 -14.61 -3.43
C LEU A 435 5.13 -14.49 -2.05
N ILE A 436 3.98 -13.82 -1.99
CA ILE A 436 3.23 -13.65 -0.76
C ILE A 436 2.07 -14.64 -0.78
N THR A 437 2.19 -15.69 0.03
CA THR A 437 1.15 -16.72 0.12
C THR A 437 -0.10 -16.13 0.76
N LYS A 438 -1.22 -16.21 0.05
CA LYS A 438 -2.50 -15.78 0.58
C LYS A 438 -3.11 -16.90 1.41
N LEU A 439 -3.11 -16.70 2.72
CA LEU A 439 -3.73 -17.62 3.68
C LEU A 439 -5.14 -17.18 4.04
N SER A 440 -5.95 -18.12 4.55
CA SER A 440 -7.19 -17.77 5.22
C SER A 440 -6.90 -16.96 6.49
N HIS A 441 -7.94 -16.31 7.04
CA HIS A 441 -7.77 -15.54 8.29
C HIS A 441 -7.38 -16.47 9.45
N GLU A 442 -8.02 -17.63 9.55
CA GLU A 442 -7.74 -18.65 10.57
C GLU A 442 -6.31 -19.21 10.46
N ASP A 443 -5.86 -19.58 9.26
CA ASP A 443 -4.48 -20.06 9.05
C ASP A 443 -3.44 -19.00 9.42
N ALA A 444 -3.75 -17.73 9.15
CA ALA A 444 -2.87 -16.62 9.53
C ALA A 444 -2.83 -16.41 11.05
N LEU A 445 -3.94 -16.63 11.77
CA LEU A 445 -3.97 -16.60 13.23
C LEU A 445 -3.14 -17.76 13.82
N SER A 446 -3.24 -18.97 13.27
CA SER A 446 -2.42 -20.10 13.74
C SER A 446 -0.92 -19.82 13.68
N ILE A 447 -0.45 -19.07 12.67
CA ILE A 447 0.95 -18.61 12.58
C ILE A 447 1.29 -17.60 13.69
N ILE A 448 0.35 -16.70 14.04
CA ILE A 448 0.53 -15.75 15.14
C ILE A 448 0.63 -16.49 16.49
N ASP A 449 -0.16 -17.56 16.67
CA ASP A 449 -0.16 -18.35 17.90
C ASP A 449 1.04 -19.29 18.05
N GLY A 450 1.80 -19.51 16.97
CA GLY A 450 2.93 -20.43 16.94
C GLY A 450 2.53 -21.90 16.78
N GLU A 451 1.25 -22.16 16.45
CA GLU A 451 0.70 -23.49 16.16
C GLU A 451 0.77 -23.84 14.66
N GLY A 452 0.84 -22.83 13.80
CA GLY A 452 1.22 -22.98 12.40
C GLY A 452 2.74 -23.13 12.28
N GLY A 453 3.20 -23.99 11.37
CA GLY A 453 4.61 -24.02 10.97
C GLY A 453 5.06 -22.57 10.71
N ALA A 454 6.29 -22.24 11.10
CA ALA A 454 6.81 -20.91 10.83
C ALA A 454 6.55 -20.59 9.35
N LEU A 455 6.26 -19.32 9.03
CA LEU A 455 6.55 -18.80 7.69
C LEU A 455 8.07 -18.89 7.58
N ASP A 456 8.53 -20.11 7.33
CA ASP A 456 9.91 -20.47 7.38
C ASP A 456 10.62 -19.56 6.40
N GLU A 457 11.84 -19.16 6.75
CA GLU A 457 12.78 -18.56 5.82
C GLU A 457 13.25 -19.58 4.75
N VAL A 458 12.40 -20.57 4.43
CA VAL A 458 12.60 -21.63 3.47
C VAL A 458 12.35 -21.03 2.09
N ASP A 459 13.48 -20.87 1.39
CA ASP A 459 13.67 -20.29 0.06
C ASP A 459 13.60 -18.76 -0.03
N ARG A 460 14.47 -18.08 0.74
CA ARG A 460 14.92 -16.70 0.44
C ARG A 460 16.09 -16.67 -0.53
#